data_AF-J9CCB5-F1
#
_entry.id   AF-J9CCB5-F1
#
_cell.length_a   1.000
_cell.length_b   1.000
_cell.length_c   1.000
_cell.angle_alpha   90.00
_cell.angle_beta   90.00
_cell.angle_gamma   90.00
#
_symmetry.space_group_name_H-M   'P 1'
#
loop_
_entity.id
_entity.type
_entity.pdbx_description
1 polymer ?
#
loop_
_entity_poly.entity_id
_entity_poly.type
_entity_poly.pdbx_seq_one_letter_code
_entity_poly.pdbx_strand_id
1 'polypeptide(L)'
;MFPVSDHSSDVIRGLWSQMKKAGVKVHLHTEVKGLKVQDGVLSGVELSDGRVMEADDVIVATGGLSYPTTGSTGDGYGFAAKCGHKVVDPKPSLVPLTVKEDYIKEMQGLSLRNIKLTVKKEKKVLYEDFGELMFTHFGITGPLVLSASAKLGKQLEKGPLSAFLDLKPALTLEQLDDRILREFQGNQNKQFKNVIHVLFPASLTPVMLKQGGIPAEKPIHEISKEERRRFGEKVKAFPFTIT
;
A
#
# COMPACT_ATOMS: atom_id res chain seq x y z
N MET A 1 14.36 11.43 7.48
CA MET A 1 15.79 11.77 7.52
C MET A 1 16.50 10.87 6.53
N PHE A 2 17.17 11.44 5.52
CA PHE A 2 17.96 10.71 4.53
C PHE A 2 19.42 11.16 4.64
N PRO A 3 20.41 10.29 4.33
CA PRO A 3 21.80 10.73 4.28
C PRO A 3 21.96 11.77 3.16
N VAL A 4 22.81 12.78 3.36
CA VAL A 4 23.07 13.84 2.36
C VAL A 4 23.54 13.26 1.01
N SER A 5 24.16 12.08 1.03
CA SER A 5 24.61 11.37 -0.16
C SER A 5 23.51 10.64 -0.92
N ASP A 6 22.29 10.54 -0.38
CA ASP A 6 21.21 9.69 -0.88
C ASP A 6 21.61 8.19 -1.05
N HIS A 7 22.68 7.74 -0.39
CA HIS A 7 23.15 6.35 -0.44
C HIS A 7 22.96 5.62 0.89
N SER A 8 22.23 4.49 0.86
CA SER A 8 22.02 3.64 2.04
C SER A 8 23.31 3.04 2.60
N SER A 9 24.33 2.86 1.76
CA SER A 9 25.65 2.34 2.15
C SER A 9 26.36 3.24 3.16
N ASP A 10 26.04 4.54 3.22
CA ASP A 10 26.63 5.47 4.19
C ASP A 10 26.15 5.20 5.60
N VAL A 11 24.86 4.87 5.75
CA VAL A 11 24.29 4.48 7.03
C VAL A 11 24.95 3.20 7.53
N ILE A 12 25.11 2.20 6.64
CA ILE A 12 25.79 0.93 6.95
C ILE A 12 27.24 1.19 7.37
N ARG A 13 27.99 1.98 6.61
CA ARG A 13 29.39 2.34 6.91
C ARG A 13 29.52 3.08 8.24
N GLY A 14 28.60 4.00 8.53
CA GLY A 14 28.55 4.72 9.79
C GLY A 14 28.43 3.77 10.98
N LEU A 15 27.45 2.87 10.95
CA LEU A 15 27.24 1.87 12.00
C LEU A 15 28.42 0.89 12.12
N TRP A 16 28.93 0.39 10.99
CA TRP A 16 30.09 -0.49 10.95
C TRP A 16 31.33 0.14 11.60
N SER A 17 31.59 1.42 11.30
CA SER A 17 32.71 2.12 11.92
C SER A 17 32.57 2.25 13.43
N GLN A 18 31.35 2.46 13.94
CA GLN A 18 31.11 2.55 15.39
C GLN A 18 31.28 1.20 16.07
N MET A 19 30.76 0.12 15.47
CA MET A 19 30.97 -1.25 15.97
C MET A 19 32.45 -1.60 16.06
N LYS A 20 33.24 -1.26 15.03
CA LYS A 20 34.69 -1.49 15.02
C LYS A 20 35.40 -0.69 16.12
N LYS A 21 35.04 0.57 16.33
CA LYS A 21 35.60 1.42 17.40
C LYS A 21 35.28 0.88 18.79
N ALA A 22 34.09 0.31 18.97
CA ALA A 22 33.66 -0.32 20.21
C ALA A 22 34.24 -1.73 20.42
N GLY A 23 35.04 -2.26 19.48
CA GLY A 23 35.63 -3.60 19.60
C GLY A 23 34.63 -4.75 19.40
N VAL A 24 33.47 -4.49 18.79
CA VAL A 24 32.45 -5.51 18.51
C VAL A 24 33.00 -6.54 17.51
N LYS A 25 32.89 -7.83 17.86
CA LYS A 25 33.24 -8.94 16.96
C LYS A 25 32.03 -9.26 16.07
N VAL A 26 32.22 -9.20 14.76
CA VAL A 26 31.16 -9.50 13.78
C VAL A 26 31.46 -10.81 13.08
N HIS A 27 30.53 -11.75 13.18
CA HIS A 27 30.61 -13.07 12.54
C HIS A 27 29.59 -13.14 11.40
N LEU A 28 30.07 -12.99 10.16
CA LEU A 28 29.24 -13.17 8.97
C LEU A 28 29.18 -14.64 8.58
N HIS A 29 28.21 -15.02 7.74
CA HIS A 29 28.00 -16.42 7.31
C HIS A 29 27.91 -17.40 8.49
N THR A 30 27.39 -16.93 9.62
CA THR A 30 27.30 -17.65 10.88
C THR A 30 25.83 -17.66 11.29
N GLU A 31 25.10 -18.68 10.82
CA GLU A 31 23.66 -18.79 11.08
C GLU A 31 23.41 -19.39 12.47
N VAL A 32 22.52 -18.76 13.23
CA VAL A 32 22.04 -19.26 14.52
C VAL A 32 20.77 -20.08 14.28
N LYS A 33 20.73 -21.32 14.78
CA LYS A 33 19.56 -22.22 14.69
C LYS A 33 18.75 -22.31 15.98
N GLY A 34 19.33 -21.89 17.11
CA GLY A 34 18.67 -21.98 18.39
C GLY A 34 19.34 -21.18 19.50
N LEU A 35 18.61 -21.01 20.59
CA LEU A 35 19.14 -20.52 21.85
C LEU A 35 19.43 -21.72 22.75
N LYS A 36 20.60 -21.71 23.40
CA LYS A 36 20.97 -22.74 24.36
C LYS A 36 20.44 -22.34 25.74
N VAL A 37 19.37 -22.99 26.16
CA VAL A 37 18.72 -22.75 27.46
C VAL A 37 18.72 -24.05 28.25
N GLN A 38 19.28 -24.02 29.47
CA GLN A 38 19.32 -25.16 30.39
C GLN A 38 18.72 -24.73 31.73
N ASP A 39 17.77 -25.53 32.26
CA ASP A 39 17.07 -25.23 33.51
C ASP A 39 16.46 -23.81 33.58
N GLY A 40 16.02 -23.29 32.44
CA GLY A 40 15.47 -21.93 32.31
C GLY A 40 16.52 -20.82 32.24
N VAL A 41 17.81 -21.16 32.25
CA VAL A 41 18.92 -20.21 32.17
C VAL A 41 19.52 -20.24 30.76
N LEU A 42 19.64 -19.06 30.15
CA LEU A 42 20.33 -18.86 28.88
C LEU A 42 21.84 -19.05 29.08
N SER A 43 22.49 -19.75 28.15
CA SER A 43 23.95 -19.97 28.18
C SER A 43 24.62 -19.78 26.82
N GLY A 44 23.90 -19.26 25.82
CA GLY A 44 24.45 -18.94 24.50
C GLY A 44 23.52 -19.28 23.33
N VAL A 45 24.13 -19.46 22.16
CA VAL A 45 23.44 -19.76 20.90
C VAL A 45 24.03 -21.00 20.22
N GLU A 46 23.16 -21.74 19.54
CA GLU A 46 23.52 -22.91 18.73
C GLU A 46 23.62 -22.50 17.26
N LEU A 47 24.75 -22.79 16.63
CA LEU A 47 25.02 -22.47 15.23
C LEU A 47 24.57 -23.59 14.30
N SER A 48 24.35 -23.27 13.03
CA SER A 48 23.92 -24.23 12.00
C SER A 48 24.94 -25.34 11.72
N ASP A 49 26.21 -25.13 12.05
CA ASP A 49 27.28 -26.12 11.93
C ASP A 49 27.46 -26.98 13.19
N GLY A 50 26.56 -26.84 14.17
CA GLY A 50 26.56 -27.60 15.43
C GLY A 50 27.47 -27.04 16.52
N ARG A 51 28.24 -25.98 16.26
CA ARG A 51 29.00 -25.29 17.31
C ARG A 51 28.06 -24.50 18.23
N VAL A 52 28.53 -24.27 19.45
CA VAL A 52 27.88 -23.39 20.43
C VAL A 52 28.75 -22.15 20.65
N MET A 53 28.14 -20.97 20.62
CA MET A 53 28.76 -19.74 21.09
C MET A 53 28.16 -19.38 22.45
N GLU A 54 28.99 -19.43 23.49
CA GLU A 54 28.58 -19.13 24.86
C GLU A 54 28.39 -17.62 25.06
N ALA A 55 27.35 -17.26 25.79
CA ALA A 55 27.06 -15.88 26.18
C ALA A 55 26.12 -15.88 27.39
N ASP A 56 26.31 -14.91 28.29
CA ASP A 56 25.41 -14.67 29.41
C ASP A 56 24.10 -14.03 28.96
N ASP A 57 24.16 -13.19 27.91
CA ASP A 57 23.03 -12.44 27.35
C ASP A 57 22.95 -12.61 25.83
N VAL A 58 21.73 -12.73 25.31
CA VAL A 58 21.46 -12.78 23.86
C VAL A 58 20.37 -11.78 23.48
N ILE A 59 20.68 -10.92 22.51
CA ILE A 59 19.73 -9.99 21.91
C ILE A 59 19.26 -10.56 20.56
N VAL A 60 17.96 -10.85 20.45
CA VAL A 60 17.36 -11.34 19.19
C VAL A 60 16.97 -10.16 18.30
N ALA A 61 17.76 -9.93 17.25
CA ALA A 61 17.56 -8.85 16.27
C ALA A 61 17.43 -9.37 14.83
N THR A 62 16.77 -10.52 14.63
CA THR A 62 16.70 -11.27 13.35
C THR A 62 15.74 -10.71 12.31
N GLY A 63 15.12 -9.55 12.56
CA GLY A 63 14.10 -8.99 11.68
C GLY A 63 12.78 -9.78 11.70
N GLY A 64 11.98 -9.61 10.64
CA GLY A 64 10.66 -10.24 10.48
C GLY A 64 10.64 -11.34 9.41
N LEU A 65 9.54 -11.40 8.65
CA LEU A 65 9.31 -12.37 7.55
C LEU A 65 9.29 -11.71 6.15
N SER A 66 9.41 -10.39 6.09
CA SER A 66 9.44 -9.67 4.81
C SER A 66 10.80 -9.85 4.13
N TYR A 67 10.81 -10.01 2.80
CA TYR A 67 12.04 -10.15 2.01
C TYR A 67 12.98 -11.25 2.54
N PRO A 68 12.58 -12.53 2.54
CA PRO A 68 13.41 -13.61 3.10
C PRO A 68 14.78 -13.74 2.44
N THR A 69 14.93 -13.30 1.18
CA THR A 69 16.21 -13.24 0.47
C THR A 69 17.23 -12.29 1.12
N THR A 70 16.81 -11.36 1.98
CA THR A 70 17.71 -10.51 2.77
C THR A 70 18.11 -11.12 4.11
N GLY A 71 17.67 -12.35 4.42
CA GLY A 71 17.96 -13.07 5.66
C GLY A 71 16.89 -12.99 6.74
N SER A 72 15.79 -12.26 6.51
CA SER A 72 14.64 -12.15 7.41
C SER A 72 13.67 -13.31 7.21
N THR A 73 13.98 -14.45 7.82
CA THR A 73 13.27 -15.74 7.69
C THR A 73 12.32 -16.03 8.86
N GLY A 74 12.27 -15.15 9.87
CA GLY A 74 11.40 -15.31 11.04
C GLY A 74 11.96 -16.18 12.17
N ASP A 75 13.26 -16.50 12.16
CA ASP A 75 13.88 -17.37 13.16
C ASP A 75 13.66 -16.90 14.61
N GLY A 76 13.71 -15.58 14.83
CA GLY A 76 13.48 -14.95 16.13
C GLY A 76 12.10 -15.23 16.72
N TYR A 77 11.07 -15.44 15.90
CA TYR A 77 9.75 -15.87 16.40
C TYR A 77 9.84 -17.27 17.01
N GLY A 78 10.55 -18.18 16.36
CA GLY A 78 10.81 -19.52 16.87
C GLY A 78 11.61 -19.50 18.18
N PHE A 79 12.64 -18.64 18.26
CA PHE A 79 13.44 -18.46 19.48
C PHE A 79 12.58 -17.97 20.65
N ALA A 80 11.76 -16.93 20.41
CA ALA A 80 10.86 -16.38 21.41
C ALA A 80 9.84 -17.43 21.92
N ALA A 81 9.23 -18.19 21.00
CA ALA A 81 8.27 -19.24 21.35
C ALA A 81 8.90 -20.35 22.21
N LYS A 82 10.11 -20.82 21.86
CA LYS A 82 10.85 -21.81 22.65
C LYS A 82 11.20 -21.31 24.06
N CYS A 83 11.37 -20.00 24.23
CA CYS A 83 11.58 -19.37 25.53
C CYS A 83 10.27 -19.05 26.28
N GLY A 84 9.12 -19.56 25.82
CA GLY A 84 7.83 -19.40 26.49
C GLY A 84 7.10 -18.09 26.18
N HIS A 85 7.60 -17.26 25.26
CA HIS A 85 6.89 -16.05 24.86
C HIS A 85 5.70 -16.37 23.94
N LYS A 86 4.62 -15.59 24.08
CA LYS A 86 3.51 -15.61 23.12
C LYS A 86 3.92 -14.85 21.85
N VAL A 87 4.01 -15.57 20.74
CA VAL A 87 4.18 -14.98 19.41
C VAL A 87 2.81 -14.62 18.83
N VAL A 88 2.63 -13.37 18.44
CA VAL A 88 1.45 -12.94 17.69
C VAL A 88 1.64 -13.32 16.23
N ASP A 89 0.62 -13.92 15.63
CA ASP A 89 0.61 -14.32 14.21
C ASP A 89 1.03 -13.14 13.31
N PRO A 90 2.17 -13.25 12.61
CA PRO A 90 2.70 -12.17 11.79
C PRO A 90 1.89 -12.03 10.51
N LYS A 91 1.53 -10.78 10.16
CA LYS A 91 0.71 -10.48 8.99
C LYS A 91 1.42 -9.51 8.05
N PRO A 92 1.20 -9.62 6.74
CA PRO A 92 1.71 -8.64 5.78
C PRO A 92 1.26 -7.22 6.15
N SER A 93 2.19 -6.27 6.04
CA SER A 93 1.98 -4.85 6.33
C SER A 93 2.83 -4.03 5.37
N LEU A 94 2.34 -2.84 4.99
CA LEU A 94 2.98 -2.00 3.97
C LEU A 94 3.19 -2.75 2.65
N VAL A 95 2.13 -3.42 2.19
CA VAL A 95 2.12 -4.21 0.95
C VAL A 95 1.11 -3.65 -0.05
N PRO A 96 1.32 -3.84 -1.36
CA PRO A 96 0.30 -3.60 -2.37
C PRO A 96 -1.00 -4.38 -2.06
N LEU A 97 -2.13 -3.88 -2.55
CA LEU A 97 -3.43 -4.50 -2.37
C LEU A 97 -3.99 -4.96 -3.72
N THR A 98 -4.46 -6.21 -3.76
CA THR A 98 -5.13 -6.81 -4.91
C THR A 98 -6.55 -6.28 -5.06
N VAL A 99 -7.01 -6.12 -6.30
CA VAL A 99 -8.34 -5.58 -6.62
C VAL A 99 -9.06 -6.51 -7.59
N LYS A 100 -10.37 -6.67 -7.38
CA LYS A 100 -11.23 -7.60 -8.14
C LYS A 100 -11.48 -7.14 -9.58
N GLU A 101 -11.65 -5.85 -9.79
CA GLU A 101 -12.16 -5.32 -11.05
C GLU A 101 -11.08 -5.22 -12.15
N ASP A 102 -11.36 -5.81 -13.31
CA ASP A 102 -10.40 -5.87 -14.42
C ASP A 102 -10.06 -4.49 -15.01
N TYR A 103 -10.96 -3.51 -14.92
CA TYR A 103 -10.68 -2.16 -15.43
C TYR A 103 -9.54 -1.46 -14.67
N ILE A 104 -9.13 -1.95 -13.50
CA ILE A 104 -7.95 -1.45 -12.79
C ILE A 104 -6.67 -1.71 -13.59
N LYS A 105 -6.61 -2.86 -14.28
CA LYS A 105 -5.45 -3.25 -15.09
C LYS A 105 -5.30 -2.32 -16.30
N GLU A 106 -6.39 -1.77 -16.82
CA GLU A 106 -6.37 -0.76 -17.90
C GLU A 106 -5.62 0.52 -17.49
N MET A 107 -5.49 0.78 -16.19
CA MET A 107 -4.81 1.96 -15.64
C MET A 107 -3.40 1.66 -15.13
N GLN A 108 -2.85 0.47 -15.38
CA GLN A 108 -1.54 0.06 -14.88
C GLN A 108 -0.47 1.13 -15.16
N GLY A 109 0.32 1.47 -14.13
CA GLY A 109 1.38 2.47 -14.19
C GLY A 109 0.90 3.91 -13.99
N LEU A 110 -0.41 4.17 -13.99
CA LEU A 110 -0.93 5.48 -13.65
C LEU A 110 -0.75 5.75 -12.14
N SER A 111 0.00 6.81 -11.83
CA SER A 111 0.04 7.39 -10.49
C SER A 111 -0.95 8.55 -10.38
N LEU A 112 -1.80 8.51 -9.35
CA LEU A 112 -2.69 9.59 -8.97
C LEU A 112 -2.14 10.27 -7.71
N ARG A 113 -2.16 11.59 -7.71
CA ARG A 113 -1.78 12.43 -6.57
C ARG A 113 -2.96 13.26 -6.12
N ASN A 114 -2.95 13.66 -4.85
CA ASN A 114 -3.99 14.46 -4.24
C ASN A 114 -5.38 13.79 -4.34
N ILE A 115 -5.42 12.49 -4.08
CA ILE A 115 -6.64 11.69 -4.04
C ILE A 115 -6.95 11.24 -2.62
N LYS A 116 -8.21 10.94 -2.34
CA LYS A 116 -8.63 10.36 -1.06
C LYS A 116 -9.08 8.92 -1.27
N LEU A 117 -8.57 8.00 -0.46
CA LEU A 117 -8.98 6.59 -0.44
C LEU A 117 -9.85 6.36 0.79
N THR A 118 -11.04 5.82 0.58
CA THR A 118 -11.91 5.33 1.67
C THR A 118 -12.16 3.85 1.47
N VAL A 119 -11.84 3.03 2.48
CA VAL A 119 -12.10 1.59 2.51
C VAL A 119 -13.13 1.26 3.57
N LYS A 120 -14.14 0.49 3.20
CA LYS A 120 -15.30 0.15 4.02
C LYS A 120 -15.52 -1.35 4.06
N LYS A 121 -16.07 -1.80 5.19
CA LYS A 121 -16.77 -3.07 5.31
C LYS A 121 -18.23 -2.77 5.60
N GLU A 122 -19.09 -3.08 4.63
CA GLU A 122 -20.50 -2.67 4.65
C GLU A 122 -20.62 -1.14 4.87
N LYS A 123 -21.21 -0.72 5.99
CA LYS A 123 -21.38 0.70 6.35
C LYS A 123 -20.20 1.28 7.16
N LYS A 124 -19.29 0.45 7.67
CA LYS A 124 -18.20 0.88 8.55
C LYS A 124 -16.98 1.29 7.73
N VAL A 125 -16.50 2.51 7.94
CA VAL A 125 -15.21 2.98 7.42
C VAL A 125 -14.09 2.33 8.23
N LEU A 126 -13.19 1.61 7.56
CA LEU A 126 -12.02 0.95 8.15
C LEU A 126 -10.75 1.77 7.96
N TYR A 127 -10.64 2.46 6.82
CA TYR A 127 -9.53 3.33 6.50
C TYR A 127 -10.02 4.51 5.66
N GLU A 128 -9.48 5.68 5.96
CA GLU A 128 -9.69 6.87 5.16
C GLU A 128 -8.47 7.78 5.28
N ASP A 129 -7.90 8.16 4.15
CA ASP A 129 -6.71 9.00 4.13
C ASP A 129 -6.52 9.65 2.74
N PHE A 130 -5.65 10.66 2.67
CA PHE A 130 -5.37 11.46 1.48
C PHE A 130 -3.90 11.34 1.08
N GLY A 131 -3.62 11.20 -0.21
CA GLY A 131 -2.25 11.17 -0.69
C GLY A 131 -2.11 10.67 -2.12
N GLU A 132 -1.18 9.72 -2.29
CA GLU A 132 -0.79 9.20 -3.60
C GLU A 132 -1.00 7.68 -3.70
N LEU A 133 -1.48 7.26 -4.86
CA LEU A 133 -1.72 5.86 -5.24
C LEU A 133 -1.19 5.61 -6.64
N MET A 134 -0.80 4.38 -6.91
CA MET A 134 -0.48 3.90 -8.25
C MET A 134 -1.24 2.61 -8.55
N PHE A 135 -1.76 2.51 -9.78
CA PHE A 135 -2.38 1.27 -10.27
C PHE A 135 -1.32 0.30 -10.80
N THR A 136 -1.53 -0.99 -10.57
CA THR A 136 -0.63 -2.09 -10.96
C THR A 136 -1.41 -3.13 -11.77
N HIS A 137 -0.72 -4.13 -12.31
CA HIS A 137 -1.33 -5.22 -13.08
C HIS A 137 -2.27 -6.13 -12.25
N PHE A 138 -2.24 -6.07 -10.92
CA PHE A 138 -3.08 -6.89 -10.04
C PHE A 138 -3.94 -6.08 -9.06
N GLY A 139 -3.79 -4.75 -9.02
CA GLY A 139 -4.47 -3.92 -8.03
C GLY A 139 -3.80 -2.55 -7.86
N ILE A 140 -3.56 -2.15 -6.61
CA ILE A 140 -3.10 -0.80 -6.26
C ILE A 140 -1.89 -0.84 -5.32
N THR A 141 -1.09 0.22 -5.36
CA THR A 141 0.08 0.44 -4.49
C THR A 141 0.28 1.94 -4.24
N GLY A 142 1.41 2.33 -3.64
CA GLY A 142 1.75 3.70 -3.29
C GLY A 142 1.48 4.02 -1.82
N PRO A 143 2.01 5.13 -1.29
CA PRO A 143 2.05 5.41 0.16
C PRO A 143 0.70 5.27 0.86
N LEU A 144 -0.37 5.73 0.19
CA LEU A 144 -1.74 5.65 0.70
C LEU A 144 -2.21 4.18 0.86
N VAL A 145 -1.89 3.34 -0.11
CA VAL A 145 -2.26 1.91 -0.12
C VAL A 145 -1.44 1.12 0.88
N LEU A 146 -0.13 1.37 0.94
CA LEU A 146 0.77 0.69 1.88
C LEU A 146 0.32 0.97 3.33
N SER A 147 -0.03 2.22 3.63
CA SER A 147 -0.56 2.62 4.93
C SER A 147 -1.92 1.97 5.22
N ALA A 148 -2.78 1.84 4.21
CA ALA A 148 -4.05 1.12 4.33
C ALA A 148 -3.83 -0.36 4.65
N SER A 149 -2.91 -1.03 3.95
CA SER A 149 -2.69 -2.48 4.09
C SER A 149 -2.35 -2.89 5.53
N ALA A 150 -1.58 -2.06 6.24
CA ALA A 150 -1.21 -2.26 7.64
C ALA A 150 -2.42 -2.32 8.59
N LYS A 151 -3.52 -1.65 8.23
CA LYS A 151 -4.75 -1.57 9.04
C LYS A 151 -5.82 -2.58 8.59
N LEU A 152 -5.78 -3.00 7.32
CA LEU A 152 -6.85 -3.77 6.69
C LEU A 152 -6.66 -5.30 6.78
N GLY A 153 -5.45 -5.80 7.03
CA GLY A 153 -5.13 -7.24 6.95
C GLY A 153 -6.12 -8.16 7.67
N LYS A 154 -6.45 -7.88 8.94
CA LYS A 154 -7.42 -8.69 9.72
C LYS A 154 -8.85 -8.67 9.16
N GLN A 155 -9.22 -7.63 8.41
CA GLN A 155 -10.56 -7.50 7.83
C GLN A 155 -10.63 -8.18 6.47
N LEU A 156 -9.54 -8.17 5.69
CA LEU A 156 -9.41 -8.87 4.41
C LEU A 156 -9.47 -10.39 4.56
N GLU A 157 -8.90 -10.94 5.64
CA GLU A 157 -9.06 -12.37 5.98
C GLU A 157 -10.52 -12.78 6.18
N LYS A 158 -11.39 -11.84 6.54
CA LYS A 158 -12.82 -12.06 6.73
C LYS A 158 -13.63 -11.82 5.46
N GLY A 159 -12.98 -11.58 4.33
CA GLY A 159 -13.61 -11.33 3.04
C GLY A 159 -13.30 -9.95 2.44
N PRO A 160 -13.79 -9.72 1.21
CA PRO A 160 -13.47 -8.54 0.41
C PRO A 160 -13.98 -7.24 1.05
N LEU A 161 -13.31 -6.13 0.72
CA LEU A 161 -13.61 -4.79 1.22
C LEU A 161 -13.95 -3.85 0.06
N SER A 162 -14.98 -3.03 0.25
CA SER A 162 -15.33 -1.99 -0.73
C SER A 162 -14.42 -0.79 -0.55
N ALA A 163 -13.85 -0.29 -1.64
CA ALA A 163 -12.99 0.88 -1.65
C ALA A 163 -13.50 1.92 -2.65
N PHE A 164 -13.23 3.18 -2.34
CA PHE A 164 -13.66 4.32 -3.12
C PHE A 164 -12.51 5.32 -3.21
N LEU A 165 -12.26 5.79 -4.42
CA LEU A 165 -11.35 6.90 -4.67
C LEU A 165 -12.13 8.19 -4.95
N ASP A 166 -11.85 9.21 -4.16
CA ASP A 166 -12.17 10.57 -4.53
C ASP A 166 -11.05 11.12 -5.41
N LEU A 167 -11.34 11.29 -6.69
CA LEU A 167 -10.39 11.77 -7.69
C LEU A 167 -10.20 13.29 -7.65
N LYS A 168 -11.07 14.01 -6.92
CA LYS A 168 -11.07 15.48 -6.80
C LYS A 168 -11.46 15.90 -5.37
N PRO A 169 -10.70 15.49 -4.33
CA PRO A 169 -11.07 15.74 -2.94
C PRO A 169 -11.13 17.22 -2.57
N ALA A 170 -10.37 18.07 -3.26
CA ALA A 170 -10.38 19.51 -3.08
C ALA A 170 -11.64 20.23 -3.60
N LEU A 171 -12.52 19.54 -4.33
CA LEU A 171 -13.77 20.10 -4.87
C LEU A 171 -14.97 19.50 -4.16
N THR A 172 -15.95 20.34 -3.79
CA THR A 172 -17.29 19.86 -3.45
C THR A 172 -17.98 19.28 -4.69
N LEU A 173 -19.08 18.54 -4.50
CA LEU A 173 -19.88 18.05 -5.63
C LEU A 173 -20.40 19.20 -6.51
N GLU A 174 -20.81 20.31 -5.89
CA GLU A 174 -21.26 21.51 -6.58
C GLU A 174 -20.14 22.15 -7.40
N GLN A 175 -18.96 22.36 -6.80
CA GLN A 175 -17.80 22.92 -7.51
C GLN A 175 -17.33 22.01 -8.66
N LEU A 176 -17.46 20.69 -8.50
CA LEU A 176 -17.17 19.73 -9.56
C LEU A 176 -18.22 19.81 -10.68
N ASP A 177 -19.50 19.93 -10.34
CA ASP A 177 -20.58 20.10 -11.33
C ASP A 177 -20.39 21.39 -12.14
N ASP A 178 -20.07 22.50 -11.48
CA ASP A 178 -19.77 23.79 -12.12
C ASP A 178 -18.53 23.71 -13.02
N ARG A 179 -17.53 22.92 -12.62
CA ARG A 179 -16.36 22.66 -13.47
C ARG A 179 -16.75 21.87 -14.71
N ILE A 180 -17.54 20.80 -14.58
CA ILE A 180 -18.01 20.00 -15.72
C ILE A 180 -18.87 20.87 -16.67
N LEU A 181 -19.76 21.69 -16.11
CA LEU A 181 -20.59 22.63 -16.87
C LEU A 181 -19.77 23.61 -17.70
N ARG A 182 -18.69 24.17 -17.14
CA ARG A 182 -17.79 25.07 -17.87
C ARG A 182 -17.15 24.39 -19.08
N GLU A 183 -16.75 23.13 -18.96
CA GLU A 183 -16.23 22.36 -20.09
C GLU A 183 -17.33 22.09 -21.16
N PHE A 184 -18.59 22.02 -20.76
CA PHE A 184 -19.72 21.78 -21.65
C PHE A 184 -20.15 23.04 -22.43
N GLN A 185 -20.06 24.22 -21.83
CA GLN A 185 -20.57 25.49 -22.39
C GLN A 185 -19.99 25.84 -23.78
N GLY A 186 -18.75 25.44 -24.08
CA GLY A 186 -18.11 25.64 -25.40
C GLY A 186 -18.20 24.45 -26.35
N ASN A 187 -18.81 23.33 -25.93
CA ASN A 187 -18.71 22.05 -26.62
C ASN A 187 -20.07 21.35 -26.80
N GLN A 188 -21.18 22.10 -26.80
CA GLN A 188 -22.56 21.58 -26.82
C GLN A 188 -22.84 20.53 -27.91
N ASN A 189 -22.29 20.72 -29.12
CA ASN A 189 -22.49 19.80 -30.25
C ASN A 189 -21.46 18.67 -30.32
N LYS A 190 -20.45 18.66 -29.45
CA LYS A 190 -19.46 17.59 -29.39
C LYS A 190 -19.99 16.41 -28.57
N GLN A 191 -19.41 15.24 -28.81
CA GLN A 191 -19.68 14.03 -28.03
C GLN A 191 -18.94 14.06 -26.69
N PHE A 192 -19.52 13.46 -25.66
CA PHE A 192 -18.98 13.42 -24.30
C PHE A 192 -17.51 12.97 -24.22
N LYS A 193 -17.15 11.90 -24.94
CA LYS A 193 -15.77 11.37 -24.99
C LYS A 193 -14.73 12.41 -25.46
N ASN A 194 -15.14 13.34 -26.31
CA ASN A 194 -14.26 14.35 -26.88
C ASN A 194 -14.06 15.56 -25.95
N VAL A 195 -14.76 15.62 -24.81
CA VAL A 195 -14.70 16.74 -23.87
C VAL A 195 -14.08 16.32 -22.54
N ILE A 196 -14.41 15.12 -22.04
CA ILE A 196 -14.10 14.74 -20.66
C ILE A 196 -12.61 14.49 -20.35
N HIS A 197 -11.77 14.34 -21.38
CA HIS A 197 -10.33 14.10 -21.25
C HIS A 197 -9.58 15.21 -20.47
N VAL A 198 -10.17 16.41 -20.36
CA VAL A 198 -9.62 17.52 -19.56
C VAL A 198 -9.68 17.28 -18.04
N LEU A 199 -10.54 16.36 -17.58
CA LEU A 199 -10.71 16.08 -16.15
C LEU A 199 -9.75 15.03 -15.63
N PHE A 200 -9.27 14.12 -16.48
CA PHE A 200 -8.53 12.92 -16.08
C PHE A 200 -7.30 12.68 -16.95
N PRO A 201 -6.28 11.97 -16.43
CA PRO A 201 -5.21 11.42 -17.25
C PRO A 201 -5.74 10.52 -18.37
N ALA A 202 -4.95 10.37 -19.44
CA ALA A 202 -5.32 9.63 -20.64
C ALA A 202 -5.70 8.16 -20.35
N SER A 203 -5.01 7.49 -19.42
CA SER A 203 -5.30 6.09 -19.04
C SER A 203 -6.57 5.93 -18.18
N LEU A 204 -6.95 6.94 -17.40
CA LEU A 204 -8.17 6.92 -16.58
C LEU A 204 -9.42 7.29 -17.40
N THR A 205 -9.27 8.10 -18.45
CA THR A 205 -10.40 8.59 -19.26
C THR A 205 -11.27 7.46 -19.85
N PRO A 206 -10.72 6.42 -20.52
CA PRO A 206 -11.52 5.31 -21.03
C PRO A 206 -12.29 4.56 -19.95
N VAL A 207 -11.69 4.38 -18.78
CA VAL A 207 -12.34 3.72 -17.64
C VAL A 207 -13.50 4.57 -17.11
N MET A 208 -13.30 5.88 -16.99
CA MET A 208 -14.37 6.80 -16.58
C MET A 208 -15.50 6.90 -17.61
N LEU A 209 -15.22 6.76 -18.91
CA LEU A 209 -16.25 6.70 -19.94
C LEU A 209 -17.11 5.43 -19.82
N LYS A 210 -16.50 4.29 -19.49
CA LYS A 210 -17.21 3.02 -19.27
C LYS A 210 -18.00 3.01 -17.95
N GLN A 211 -17.41 3.53 -16.87
CA GLN A 211 -17.97 3.43 -15.50
C GLN A 211 -18.83 4.65 -15.09
N GLY A 212 -18.74 5.76 -15.82
CA GLY A 212 -19.33 7.05 -15.46
C GLY A 212 -20.84 7.16 -15.73
N GLY A 213 -21.43 6.22 -16.47
CA GLY A 213 -22.88 6.18 -16.70
C GLY A 213 -23.43 7.15 -17.76
N ILE A 214 -22.56 7.88 -18.47
CA ILE A 214 -22.92 8.72 -19.62
C ILE A 214 -22.37 8.04 -20.89
N PRO A 215 -23.20 7.75 -21.92
CA PRO A 215 -22.71 7.16 -23.15
C PRO A 215 -21.65 8.05 -23.83
N ALA A 216 -20.54 7.45 -24.24
CA ALA A 216 -19.39 8.15 -24.82
C ALA A 216 -19.73 9.03 -26.04
N GLU A 217 -20.66 8.56 -26.88
CA GLU A 217 -21.10 9.23 -28.11
C GLU A 217 -22.19 10.29 -27.88
N LYS A 218 -22.75 10.39 -26.67
CA LYS A 218 -23.86 11.30 -26.38
C LYS A 218 -23.42 12.76 -26.57
N PRO A 219 -24.14 13.57 -27.37
CA PRO A 219 -23.87 14.99 -27.49
C PRO A 219 -24.02 15.71 -26.13
N ILE A 220 -23.14 16.69 -25.87
CA ILE A 220 -23.13 17.41 -24.59
C ILE A 220 -24.48 18.06 -24.26
N HIS A 221 -25.16 18.66 -25.23
CA HIS A 221 -26.44 19.34 -25.03
C HIS A 221 -27.59 18.39 -24.64
N GLU A 222 -27.44 17.08 -24.86
CA GLU A 222 -28.42 16.07 -24.46
C GLU A 222 -28.15 15.52 -23.04
N ILE A 223 -27.01 15.87 -22.42
CA ILE A 223 -26.67 15.39 -21.07
C ILE A 223 -27.49 16.16 -20.04
N SER A 224 -28.37 15.43 -19.34
CA SER A 224 -29.20 16.00 -18.28
C SER A 224 -28.38 16.39 -17.05
N LYS A 225 -28.95 17.30 -16.23
CA LYS A 225 -28.37 17.66 -14.93
C LYS A 225 -28.19 16.43 -14.03
N GLU A 226 -29.13 15.49 -14.04
CA GLU A 226 -29.07 14.29 -13.21
C GLU A 226 -27.96 13.32 -13.66
N GLU A 227 -27.77 13.12 -14.97
CA GLU A 227 -26.65 12.35 -15.51
C GLU A 227 -25.30 12.95 -15.10
N ARG A 228 -25.16 14.28 -15.24
CA ARG A 228 -23.94 14.99 -14.85
C ARG A 228 -23.68 14.89 -13.34
N ARG A 229 -24.72 15.03 -12.51
CA ARG A 229 -24.64 14.88 -11.05
C ARG A 229 -24.15 13.48 -10.67
N ARG A 230 -24.74 12.43 -11.25
CA ARG A 230 -24.31 11.03 -11.04
C ARG A 230 -22.88 10.77 -11.49
N PHE A 231 -22.47 11.36 -12.61
CA PHE A 231 -21.08 11.31 -13.07
C PHE A 231 -20.14 11.96 -12.04
N GLY A 232 -20.49 13.14 -11.53
CA GLY A 232 -19.76 13.79 -10.44
C GLY A 232 -19.65 12.93 -9.18
N GLU A 233 -20.72 12.25 -8.77
CA GLU A 233 -20.69 11.29 -7.66
C GLU A 233 -19.72 10.13 -7.91
N LYS A 234 -19.67 9.60 -9.14
CA LYS A 234 -18.69 8.56 -9.53
C LYS A 234 -17.25 9.06 -9.51
N VAL A 235 -17.01 10.32 -9.83
CA VAL A 235 -15.68 10.94 -9.74
C VAL A 235 -15.23 11.10 -8.29
N LYS A 236 -16.16 11.43 -7.39
CA LYS A 236 -15.92 11.60 -5.95
C LYS A 236 -15.86 10.26 -5.20
N ALA A 237 -16.38 9.19 -5.79
CA ALA A 237 -16.42 7.86 -5.19
C ALA A 237 -16.22 6.77 -6.26
N PHE A 238 -15.08 6.80 -6.94
CA PHE A 238 -14.70 5.80 -7.94
C PHE A 238 -14.54 4.44 -7.26
N PRO A 239 -15.46 3.48 -7.50
CA PRO A 239 -15.57 2.27 -6.68
C PRO A 239 -14.59 1.19 -7.16
N PHE A 240 -14.16 0.31 -6.26
CA PHE A 240 -13.56 -0.99 -6.56
C PHE A 240 -13.54 -1.86 -5.30
N THR A 241 -13.15 -3.13 -5.43
CA THR A 241 -13.19 -4.13 -4.37
C THR A 241 -11.80 -4.66 -4.10
N ILE A 242 -11.30 -4.43 -2.89
CA ILE A 242 -10.03 -4.99 -2.42
C ILE A 242 -10.28 -6.43 -1.97
N THR A 243 -9.46 -7.36 -2.46
CA THR A 243 -9.54 -8.80 -2.19
C THR A 243 -8.25 -9.30 -1.59
#